data_AF-A0A6I4IIP9-F1
#
_entry.id   AF-A0A6I4IIP9-F1
#
_cell.length_a   1.000
_cell.length_b   1.000
_cell.length_c   1.000
_cell.angle_alpha   90.00
_cell.angle_beta   90.00
_cell.angle_gamma   90.00
#
_symmetry.space_group_name_H-M   'P 1'
#
loop_
_entity.id
_entity.type
_entity.pdbx_description
1 polymer ?
#
loop_
_entity_poly.entity_id
_entity_poly.type
_entity_poly.pdbx_seq_one_letter_code
_entity_poly.pdbx_strand_id
1 'polypeptide(L)'
;MRKGTFILILSLFFINCKEKTKTIDKTYEQLEAEVLCDVLPDIIKDYYKKQPVFLPPPYETHSKIISKKELDSINTVNAKEWLRTNNEIQKYRSNFIKLIPQHKKVTFGIVASLRGISSDEIKGTENYFFPLYDSLGTRAVYNSDFLSCSVNIKTIPVDSIFEGEVRNNTSLAVISLSRVLIDKPQENAYLEVFDYFNRKKVFCFYSNKQKEWVIKEIIKE
;
A
#
# COMPACT_ATOMS: atom_id res chain seq x y z
N MET A 1 20.34 60.24 -6.73
CA MET A 1 19.66 59.27 -5.83
C MET A 1 18.77 58.21 -6.52
N ARG A 2 18.84 58.02 -7.86
CA ARG A 2 17.97 57.05 -8.58
C ARG A 2 18.57 55.64 -8.81
N LYS A 3 19.91 55.49 -8.73
CA LYS A 3 20.60 54.21 -8.98
C LYS A 3 20.59 53.26 -7.78
N GLY A 4 20.63 53.78 -6.54
CA GLY A 4 20.61 52.97 -5.32
C GLY A 4 19.26 52.33 -5.03
N THR A 5 18.16 53.05 -5.30
CA THR A 5 16.79 52.55 -5.08
C THR A 5 16.45 51.41 -6.02
N PHE A 6 16.95 51.42 -7.26
CA PHE A 6 16.71 50.35 -8.22
C PHE A 6 17.42 49.05 -7.83
N ILE A 7 18.65 49.14 -7.29
CA ILE A 7 19.40 47.99 -6.78
C ILE A 7 18.71 47.40 -5.55
N LEU A 8 18.15 48.24 -4.68
CA LEU A 8 17.45 47.81 -3.47
C LEU A 8 16.10 47.13 -3.78
N ILE A 9 15.38 47.61 -4.80
CA ILE A 9 14.14 46.97 -5.27
C ILE A 9 14.46 45.64 -5.97
N LEU A 10 15.52 45.59 -6.77
CA LEU A 10 15.94 44.36 -7.47
C LEU A 10 16.44 43.29 -6.47
N SER A 11 17.17 43.69 -5.43
CA SER A 11 17.61 42.76 -4.37
C SER A 11 16.44 42.23 -3.54
N LEU A 12 15.46 43.07 -3.21
CA LEU A 12 14.21 42.64 -2.56
C LEU A 12 13.39 41.69 -3.44
N PHE A 13 13.36 41.90 -4.76
CA PHE A 13 12.73 40.99 -5.71
C PHE A 13 13.42 39.62 -5.73
N PHE A 14 14.75 39.56 -5.73
CA PHE A 14 15.48 38.29 -5.71
C PHE A 14 15.41 37.56 -4.37
N ILE A 15 15.28 38.26 -3.24
CA ILE A 15 15.05 37.65 -1.91
C ILE A 15 13.64 37.06 -1.85
N ASN A 16 12.62 37.81 -2.31
CA ASN A 16 11.23 37.35 -2.35
C ASN A 16 11.02 36.21 -3.39
N CYS A 17 11.76 36.22 -4.50
CA CYS A 17 11.82 35.09 -5.44
C CYS A 17 12.53 33.87 -4.83
N LYS A 18 13.62 34.04 -4.06
CA LYS A 18 14.30 32.93 -3.39
C LYS A 18 13.45 32.29 -2.29
N GLU A 19 12.67 33.08 -1.56
CA GLU A 19 11.71 32.58 -0.57
C GLU A 19 10.56 31.79 -1.22
N LYS A 20 10.03 32.28 -2.36
CA LYS A 20 9.01 31.54 -3.14
C LYS A 20 9.52 30.31 -3.88
N THR A 21 10.82 30.21 -4.17
CA THR A 21 11.40 29.02 -4.83
C THR A 21 11.77 27.89 -3.87
N LYS A 22 11.62 28.05 -2.56
CA LYS A 22 12.07 27.06 -1.58
C LYS A 22 11.07 25.93 -1.28
N THR A 23 9.83 26.07 -1.71
CA THR A 23 8.80 25.02 -1.67
C THR A 23 7.87 25.22 -2.86
N ILE A 24 7.94 24.33 -3.85
CA ILE A 24 6.78 24.15 -4.72
C ILE A 24 5.71 23.57 -3.79
N ASP A 25 4.70 24.36 -3.43
CA ASP A 25 3.57 23.87 -2.64
C ASP A 25 2.88 22.78 -3.48
N LYS A 26 3.16 21.53 -3.12
CA LYS A 26 2.55 20.35 -3.76
C LYS A 26 1.04 20.43 -3.55
N THR A 27 0.27 20.05 -4.56
CA THR A 27 -1.17 19.84 -4.36
C THR A 27 -1.39 18.66 -3.40
N TYR A 28 -2.59 18.58 -2.82
CA TYR A 28 -2.94 17.47 -1.96
C TYR A 28 -2.71 16.12 -2.62
N GLU A 29 -3.16 15.99 -3.88
CA GLU A 29 -3.03 14.78 -4.69
C GLU A 29 -1.57 14.43 -4.97
N GLN A 30 -0.70 15.44 -5.15
CA GLN A 30 0.73 15.21 -5.35
C GLN A 30 1.39 14.69 -4.07
N LEU A 31 1.01 15.23 -2.91
CA LEU A 31 1.51 14.76 -1.61
C LEU A 31 0.95 13.37 -1.25
N GLU A 32 -0.33 13.11 -1.55
CA GLU A 32 -0.97 11.80 -1.44
C GLU A 32 -0.24 10.76 -2.30
N ALA A 33 0.05 11.09 -3.56
CA ALA A 33 0.80 10.22 -4.47
C ALA A 33 2.23 9.95 -3.96
N GLU A 34 2.91 10.96 -3.42
CA GLU A 34 4.23 10.82 -2.81
C GLU A 34 4.21 9.87 -1.61
N VAL A 35 3.30 10.09 -0.65
CA VAL A 35 3.14 9.20 0.51
C VAL A 35 2.93 7.76 0.02
N LEU A 36 1.98 7.54 -0.90
CA LEU A 36 1.70 6.22 -1.45
C LEU A 36 2.94 5.59 -2.11
N CYS A 37 3.67 6.34 -2.93
CA CYS A 37 4.85 5.83 -3.62
C CYS A 37 5.94 5.35 -2.67
N ASP A 38 6.15 6.08 -1.57
CA ASP A 38 7.17 5.81 -0.58
C ASP A 38 6.78 4.61 0.30
N VAL A 39 5.52 4.51 0.73
CA VAL A 39 5.09 3.48 1.70
C VAL A 39 4.58 2.18 1.07
N LEU A 40 4.08 2.21 -0.18
CA LEU A 40 3.55 1.01 -0.84
C LEU A 40 4.53 -0.17 -0.89
N PRO A 41 5.82 0.01 -1.19
CA PRO A 41 6.78 -1.09 -1.18
C PRO A 41 6.80 -1.84 0.14
N ASP A 42 6.71 -1.15 1.27
CA ASP A 42 6.72 -1.76 2.60
C ASP A 42 5.36 -2.36 2.97
N ILE A 43 4.24 -1.75 2.54
CA ILE A 43 2.91 -2.36 2.63
C ILE A 43 2.88 -3.70 1.89
N ILE A 44 3.45 -3.77 0.67
CA ILE A 44 3.51 -4.99 -0.13
C ILE A 44 4.38 -6.04 0.57
N LYS A 45 5.53 -5.65 1.15
CA LYS A 45 6.36 -6.58 1.95
C LYS A 45 5.57 -7.14 3.13
N ASP A 46 4.84 -6.30 3.87
CA ASP A 46 4.00 -6.72 4.99
C ASP A 46 2.92 -7.71 4.55
N TYR A 47 2.23 -7.39 3.44
CA TYR A 47 1.21 -8.23 2.83
C TYR A 47 1.74 -9.65 2.59
N TYR A 48 2.85 -9.80 1.86
CA TYR A 48 3.40 -11.12 1.53
C TYR A 48 4.02 -11.86 2.72
N LYS A 49 4.58 -11.16 3.72
CA LYS A 49 5.10 -11.79 4.95
C LYS A 49 4.00 -12.39 5.82
N LYS A 50 2.83 -11.76 5.84
CA LYS A 50 1.72 -12.11 6.75
C LYS A 50 0.59 -12.89 6.08
N GLN A 51 0.71 -13.25 4.80
CA GLN A 51 -0.26 -14.14 4.17
C GLN A 51 -0.28 -15.49 4.90
N PRO A 52 -1.47 -16.04 5.22
CA PRO A 52 -1.56 -17.30 5.91
C PRO A 52 -0.85 -18.41 5.13
N VAL A 53 -0.30 -19.36 5.88
CA VAL A 53 -0.04 -20.69 5.34
C VAL A 53 -1.42 -21.29 5.14
N PHE A 54 -1.72 -21.71 3.92
CA PHE A 54 -3.00 -22.35 3.66
C PHE A 54 -3.13 -23.56 4.59
N LEU A 55 -4.35 -23.87 5.02
CA LEU A 55 -4.64 -25.14 5.67
C LEU A 55 -4.88 -26.22 4.60
N PRO A 56 -4.47 -27.48 4.81
CA PRO A 56 -4.79 -28.55 3.87
C PRO A 56 -6.32 -28.59 3.68
N PRO A 57 -6.82 -28.79 2.45
CA PRO A 57 -8.25 -28.84 2.22
C PRO A 57 -8.88 -29.94 3.10
N PRO A 58 -10.06 -29.70 3.70
CA PRO A 58 -10.80 -30.76 4.38
C PRO A 58 -11.13 -31.85 3.36
N TYR A 59 -11.09 -33.12 3.78
CA TYR A 59 -11.28 -34.24 2.88
C TYR A 59 -12.71 -34.29 2.34
N GLU A 60 -12.87 -34.48 1.02
CA GLU A 60 -14.16 -34.80 0.40
C GLU A 60 -14.52 -36.27 0.71
N THR A 61 -15.21 -36.51 1.83
CA THR A 61 -15.78 -37.82 2.12
C THR A 61 -17.02 -38.04 1.26
N HIS A 62 -16.85 -38.26 -0.04
CA HIS A 62 -17.93 -38.84 -0.85
C HIS A 62 -18.12 -40.29 -0.43
N SER A 63 -18.97 -40.53 0.58
CA SER A 63 -19.73 -41.76 0.93
C SER A 63 -19.09 -43.15 0.78
N LYS A 64 -17.80 -43.26 0.48
CA LYS A 64 -17.06 -44.51 0.31
C LYS A 64 -16.53 -44.96 1.65
N ILE A 65 -16.78 -46.23 1.97
CA ILE A 65 -16.16 -46.91 3.11
C ILE A 65 -14.71 -47.16 2.72
N ILE A 66 -13.80 -46.32 3.21
CA ILE A 66 -12.35 -46.44 3.01
C ILE A 66 -11.77 -47.17 4.22
N SER A 67 -10.86 -48.13 4.01
CA SER A 67 -10.20 -48.79 5.13
C SER A 67 -9.23 -47.84 5.84
N LYS A 68 -8.97 -48.08 7.13
CA LYS A 68 -8.02 -47.25 7.92
C LYS A 68 -6.63 -47.15 7.27
N LYS A 69 -6.13 -48.26 6.70
CA LYS A 69 -4.81 -48.31 6.06
C LYS A 69 -4.76 -47.49 4.76
N GLU A 70 -5.81 -47.55 3.95
CA GLU A 70 -5.93 -46.72 2.73
C GLU A 70 -6.03 -45.24 3.11
N LEU A 71 -6.81 -44.92 4.14
CA LEU A 71 -6.93 -43.56 4.67
C LEU A 71 -5.58 -43.03 5.17
N ASP A 72 -4.81 -43.83 5.94
CA ASP A 72 -3.49 -43.44 6.44
C ASP A 72 -2.47 -43.19 5.30
N SER A 73 -2.51 -44.02 4.25
CA SER A 73 -1.66 -43.85 3.07
C SER A 73 -2.00 -42.58 2.29
N ILE A 74 -3.29 -42.32 2.06
CA ILE A 74 -3.79 -41.11 1.38
C ILE A 74 -3.40 -39.86 2.20
N ASN A 75 -3.61 -39.90 3.51
CA ASN A 75 -3.24 -38.80 4.42
C ASN A 75 -1.76 -38.48 4.36
N THR A 76 -0.91 -39.51 4.30
CA THR A 76 0.55 -39.33 4.22
C THR A 76 0.98 -38.69 2.89
N VAL A 77 0.41 -39.12 1.76
CA VAL A 77 0.71 -38.54 0.44
C VAL A 77 0.26 -37.09 0.37
N ASN A 78 -1.00 -36.82 0.74
CA ASN A 78 -1.56 -35.47 0.74
C ASN A 78 -0.79 -34.53 1.66
N ALA A 79 -0.40 -34.98 2.85
CA ALA A 79 0.42 -34.17 3.76
C ALA A 79 1.79 -33.81 3.16
N LYS A 80 2.45 -34.74 2.44
CA LYS A 80 3.73 -34.48 1.77
C LYS A 80 3.58 -33.51 0.60
N GLU A 81 2.58 -33.72 -0.25
CA GLU A 81 2.27 -32.81 -1.36
C GLU A 81 1.93 -31.42 -0.84
N TRP A 82 1.16 -31.35 0.24
CA TRP A 82 0.81 -30.10 0.90
C TRP A 82 2.01 -29.36 1.45
N LEU A 83 2.90 -30.06 2.16
CA LEU A 83 4.15 -29.50 2.66
C LEU A 83 5.00 -28.95 1.51
N ARG A 84 5.07 -29.67 0.38
CA ARG A 84 5.78 -29.23 -0.82
C ARG A 84 5.18 -27.93 -1.37
N THR A 85 3.87 -27.89 -1.58
CA THR A 85 3.15 -26.69 -2.08
C THR A 85 3.38 -25.48 -1.17
N ASN A 86 3.26 -25.66 0.14
CA ASN A 86 3.53 -24.58 1.10
C ASN A 86 4.98 -24.08 1.02
N ASN A 87 5.96 -24.98 0.91
CA ASN A 87 7.37 -24.59 0.75
C ASN A 87 7.61 -23.81 -0.56
N GLU A 88 6.99 -24.23 -1.67
CA GLU A 88 7.07 -23.54 -2.95
C GLU A 88 6.47 -22.13 -2.86
N ILE A 89 5.29 -21.98 -2.23
CA ILE A 89 4.65 -20.69 -1.98
C ILE A 89 5.54 -19.80 -1.12
N GLN A 90 6.11 -20.32 -0.04
CA GLN A 90 7.00 -19.53 0.83
C GLN A 90 8.27 -19.08 0.10
N LYS A 91 8.84 -19.93 -0.75
CA LYS A 91 9.98 -19.58 -1.60
C LYS A 91 9.62 -18.48 -2.59
N TYR A 92 8.47 -18.59 -3.26
CA TYR A 92 7.96 -17.55 -4.16
C TYR A 92 7.80 -16.21 -3.44
N ARG A 93 7.09 -16.18 -2.30
CA ARG A 93 6.88 -14.98 -1.48
C ARG A 93 8.21 -14.34 -1.07
N SER A 94 9.15 -15.14 -0.60
CA SER A 94 10.48 -14.69 -0.17
C SER A 94 11.28 -14.07 -1.33
N ASN A 95 11.22 -14.68 -2.51
CA ASN A 95 11.89 -14.18 -3.70
C ASN A 95 11.25 -12.88 -4.19
N PHE A 96 9.92 -12.81 -4.22
CA PHE A 96 9.17 -11.61 -4.58
C PHE A 96 9.56 -10.42 -3.67
N ILE A 97 9.58 -10.63 -2.35
CA ILE A 97 9.98 -9.60 -1.37
C ILE A 97 11.40 -9.07 -1.63
N LYS A 98 12.35 -9.94 -2.00
CA LYS A 98 13.73 -9.54 -2.32
C LYS A 98 13.85 -8.69 -3.59
N LEU A 99 12.86 -8.77 -4.49
CA LEU A 99 12.82 -7.98 -5.71
C LEU A 99 12.20 -6.60 -5.51
N ILE A 100 11.40 -6.38 -4.45
CA ILE A 100 10.73 -5.08 -4.20
C ILE A 100 11.71 -3.89 -4.13
N PRO A 101 12.87 -3.98 -3.45
CA PRO A 101 13.84 -2.89 -3.46
C PRO A 101 14.51 -2.67 -4.83
N GLN A 102 14.36 -3.60 -5.77
CA GLN A 102 14.91 -3.48 -7.12
C GLN A 102 13.89 -2.74 -8.00
N HIS A 103 14.16 -1.46 -8.21
CA HIS A 103 13.28 -0.52 -8.92
C HIS A 103 12.59 -1.15 -10.15
N LYS A 104 11.25 -1.12 -10.14
CA LYS A 104 10.32 -1.55 -11.18
C LYS A 104 10.48 -3.01 -11.64
N LYS A 105 11.07 -3.90 -10.83
CA LYS A 105 11.11 -5.36 -11.14
C LYS A 105 9.86 -6.12 -10.74
N VAL A 106 9.04 -5.54 -9.87
CA VAL A 106 7.85 -6.17 -9.32
C VAL A 106 6.62 -5.44 -9.82
N THR A 107 5.58 -6.18 -10.19
CA THR A 107 4.26 -5.63 -10.48
C THR A 107 3.29 -5.99 -9.38
N PHE A 108 2.52 -5.01 -8.93
CA PHE A 108 1.51 -5.16 -7.89
C PHE A 108 0.22 -4.45 -8.31
N GLY A 109 -0.92 -5.07 -8.01
CA GLY A 109 -2.21 -4.52 -8.38
C GLY A 109 -2.80 -3.64 -7.28
N ILE A 110 -3.44 -2.55 -7.67
CA ILE A 110 -4.30 -1.76 -6.79
C ILE A 110 -5.64 -1.51 -7.46
N VAL A 111 -6.69 -1.38 -6.66
CA VAL A 111 -8.00 -0.97 -7.18
C VAL A 111 -7.92 0.45 -7.75
N ALA A 112 -8.59 0.68 -8.89
CA ALA A 112 -8.52 1.92 -9.66
C ALA A 112 -9.20 3.14 -8.99
N SER A 113 -9.60 3.03 -7.72
CA SER A 113 -10.18 4.09 -6.93
C SER A 113 -9.69 4.04 -5.49
N LEU A 114 -9.27 5.18 -4.95
CA LEU A 114 -9.01 5.36 -3.53
C LEU A 114 -10.33 5.59 -2.80
N ARG A 115 -10.62 4.76 -1.80
CA ARG A 115 -11.83 4.87 -0.98
C ARG A 115 -11.77 6.11 -0.08
N GLY A 116 -12.88 6.82 0.09
CA GLY A 116 -12.97 7.88 1.09
C GLY A 116 -12.71 7.40 2.52
N ILE A 117 -12.32 8.32 3.39
CA ILE A 117 -12.23 8.09 4.85
C ILE A 117 -13.27 8.98 5.52
N SER A 118 -14.15 8.38 6.31
CA SER A 118 -15.14 9.10 7.10
C SER A 118 -14.59 9.53 8.46
N SER A 119 -15.23 10.53 9.06
CA SER A 119 -14.94 10.98 10.43
C SER A 119 -15.07 9.86 11.48
N ASP A 120 -15.97 8.89 11.26
CA ASP A 120 -16.17 7.79 12.20
C ASP A 120 -15.01 6.78 12.15
N GLU A 121 -14.37 6.61 10.99
CA GLU A 121 -13.28 5.65 10.79
C GLU A 121 -11.98 6.08 11.50
N ILE A 122 -11.81 7.38 11.71
CA ILE A 122 -10.67 8.01 12.40
C ILE A 122 -10.94 8.32 13.88
N LYS A 123 -12.14 8.04 14.38
CA LYS A 123 -12.46 8.23 15.80
C LYS A 123 -11.58 7.31 16.65
N GLY A 124 -10.93 7.84 17.68
CA GLY A 124 -9.98 7.08 18.51
C GLY A 124 -8.52 7.12 18.02
N THR A 125 -8.21 7.78 16.89
CA THR A 125 -6.83 7.94 16.40
C THR A 125 -6.18 9.26 16.82
N GLU A 126 -6.77 10.00 17.76
CA GLU A 126 -6.39 11.37 18.12
C GLU A 126 -4.96 11.46 18.69
N ASN A 127 -4.44 10.35 19.24
CA ASN A 127 -3.06 10.26 19.73
C ASN A 127 -2.01 10.14 18.61
N TYR A 128 -2.43 9.84 17.38
CA TYR A 128 -1.54 9.56 16.24
C TYR A 128 -1.71 10.55 15.10
N PHE A 129 -2.87 11.21 15.00
CA PHE A 129 -3.22 11.95 13.81
C PHE A 129 -4.36 12.97 14.07
N PHE A 130 -4.16 14.22 13.62
CA PHE A 130 -5.20 15.27 13.59
C PHE A 130 -5.49 15.65 12.14
N PRO A 131 -6.49 15.02 11.48
CA PRO A 131 -6.87 15.41 10.12
C PRO A 131 -7.38 16.85 10.13
N LEU A 132 -6.98 17.63 9.12
CA LEU A 132 -7.57 18.95 8.85
C LEU A 132 -8.90 18.90 8.12
N TYR A 133 -9.25 17.73 7.60
CA TYR A 133 -10.39 17.54 6.73
C TYR A 133 -11.28 16.48 7.32
N ASP A 134 -12.51 16.88 7.63
CA ASP A 134 -13.51 16.06 8.33
C ASP A 134 -14.00 14.86 7.49
N SER A 135 -13.69 14.81 6.18
CA SER A 135 -13.93 13.67 5.30
C SER A 135 -13.25 13.87 3.94
N LEU A 136 -12.72 12.79 3.35
CA LEU A 136 -12.30 12.78 1.94
C LEU A 136 -13.21 11.88 1.13
N GLY A 137 -13.67 12.37 -0.02
CA GLY A 137 -14.41 11.56 -0.99
C GLY A 137 -13.53 10.58 -1.76
N THR A 138 -14.17 9.57 -2.36
CA THR A 138 -13.53 8.63 -3.30
C THR A 138 -12.90 9.39 -4.47
N ARG A 139 -11.72 8.93 -4.91
CA ARG A 139 -10.97 9.51 -6.04
C ARG A 139 -10.47 8.40 -6.97
N ALA A 140 -10.47 8.66 -8.28
CA ALA A 140 -9.86 7.77 -9.26
C ALA A 140 -8.33 7.78 -9.17
N VAL A 141 -7.73 6.61 -9.39
CA VAL A 141 -6.29 6.41 -9.36
C VAL A 141 -5.72 6.43 -10.76
N TYR A 142 -4.65 7.21 -10.98
CA TYR A 142 -4.00 7.32 -12.28
C TYR A 142 -2.59 6.71 -12.26
N ASN A 143 -2.14 6.17 -13.39
CA ASN A 143 -0.77 5.65 -13.49
C ASN A 143 0.31 6.72 -13.22
N SER A 144 -0.01 7.99 -13.48
CA SER A 144 0.82 9.14 -13.14
C SER A 144 1.10 9.27 -11.64
N ASP A 145 0.20 8.76 -10.80
CA ASP A 145 0.31 8.84 -9.34
C ASP A 145 1.44 7.92 -8.81
N PHE A 146 1.95 6.98 -9.62
CA PHE A 146 2.99 6.00 -9.20
C PHE A 146 4.27 6.05 -10.02
N LEU A 147 4.55 7.18 -10.69
CA LEU A 147 5.76 7.32 -11.50
C LEU A 147 7.02 7.13 -10.65
N SER A 148 7.06 7.71 -9.45
CA SER A 148 8.20 7.61 -8.52
C SER A 148 8.24 6.31 -7.72
N CYS A 149 7.15 5.53 -7.66
CA CYS A 149 7.09 4.32 -6.85
C CYS A 149 8.15 3.30 -7.28
N SER A 150 8.82 2.63 -6.33
CA SER A 150 9.84 1.64 -6.67
C SER A 150 9.27 0.34 -7.25
N VAL A 151 7.96 0.13 -7.23
CA VAL A 151 7.28 -1.01 -7.87
C VAL A 151 6.43 -0.55 -9.06
N ASN A 152 6.15 -1.47 -10.01
CA ASN A 152 5.15 -1.24 -11.04
C ASN A 152 3.77 -1.39 -10.41
N ILE A 153 2.95 -0.37 -10.52
CA ILE A 153 1.58 -0.40 -10.06
C ILE A 153 0.67 -0.61 -11.28
N LYS A 154 -0.17 -1.63 -11.21
CA LYS A 154 -1.23 -1.88 -12.18
C LYS A 154 -2.56 -1.53 -11.55
N THR A 155 -3.26 -0.55 -12.12
CA THR A 155 -4.63 -0.23 -11.70
C THR A 155 -5.61 -1.28 -12.21
N ILE A 156 -6.51 -1.70 -11.34
CA ILE A 156 -7.49 -2.77 -11.58
C ILE A 156 -8.89 -2.18 -11.41
N PRO A 157 -9.75 -2.24 -12.44
CA PRO A 157 -11.14 -1.78 -12.32
C PRO A 157 -11.86 -2.46 -11.16
N VAL A 158 -12.75 -1.73 -10.49
CA VAL A 158 -13.51 -2.24 -9.35
C VAL A 158 -14.32 -3.48 -9.74
N ASP A 159 -14.98 -3.46 -10.91
CA ASP A 159 -15.83 -4.58 -11.35
C ASP A 159 -15.02 -5.87 -11.58
N SER A 160 -13.78 -5.74 -12.06
CA SER A 160 -12.89 -6.88 -12.31
C SER A 160 -12.44 -7.62 -11.05
N ILE A 161 -12.54 -7.02 -9.85
CA ILE A 161 -12.15 -7.69 -8.60
C ILE A 161 -13.18 -8.73 -8.16
N PHE A 162 -14.44 -8.54 -8.55
CA PHE A 162 -15.56 -9.41 -8.18
C PHE A 162 -15.81 -10.52 -9.21
N GLU A 163 -15.46 -10.29 -10.48
CA GLU A 163 -15.65 -11.23 -11.59
C GLU A 163 -14.69 -12.44 -11.59
N GLY A 164 -13.90 -12.63 -10.53
CA GLY A 164 -13.08 -13.83 -10.33
C GLY A 164 -11.80 -13.89 -11.15
N GLU A 165 -11.67 -13.15 -12.25
CA GLU A 165 -10.47 -13.11 -13.10
C GLU A 165 -9.22 -12.69 -12.32
N VAL A 166 -9.34 -11.66 -11.49
CA VAL A 166 -8.26 -11.19 -10.62
C VAL A 166 -8.05 -12.13 -9.44
N ARG A 167 -9.15 -12.66 -8.87
CA ARG A 167 -9.12 -13.58 -7.72
C ARG A 167 -8.38 -14.89 -8.03
N ASN A 168 -8.46 -15.35 -9.28
CA ASN A 168 -7.83 -16.59 -9.73
C ASN A 168 -6.41 -16.38 -10.27
N ASN A 169 -5.94 -15.13 -10.37
CA ASN A 169 -4.61 -14.84 -10.88
C ASN A 169 -3.57 -14.92 -9.77
N THR A 170 -2.91 -16.07 -9.65
CA THR A 170 -1.83 -16.30 -8.67
C THR A 170 -0.59 -15.42 -8.89
N SER A 171 -0.46 -14.80 -10.07
CA SER A 171 0.68 -13.93 -10.42
C SER A 171 0.46 -12.45 -10.08
N LEU A 172 -0.76 -12.05 -9.70
CA LEU A 172 -1.08 -10.64 -9.42
C LEU A 172 -1.97 -10.51 -8.18
N ALA A 173 -1.35 -10.20 -7.04
CA ALA A 173 -2.09 -9.77 -5.86
C ALA A 173 -2.61 -8.33 -6.03
N VAL A 174 -3.80 -8.07 -5.48
CA VAL A 174 -4.47 -6.78 -5.54
C VAL A 174 -4.92 -6.36 -4.15
N ILE A 175 -4.70 -5.09 -3.80
CA ILE A 175 -5.25 -4.44 -2.60
C ILE A 175 -6.12 -3.24 -3.00
N SER A 176 -7.05 -2.88 -2.14
CA SER A 176 -7.71 -1.58 -2.19
C SER A 176 -7.08 -0.65 -1.16
N LEU A 177 -7.10 0.65 -1.45
CA LEU A 177 -6.49 1.69 -0.63
C LEU A 177 -7.53 2.76 -0.34
N SER A 178 -7.49 3.36 0.84
CA SER A 178 -8.19 4.62 1.09
C SER A 178 -7.41 5.80 0.49
N ARG A 179 -8.03 6.97 0.53
CA ARG A 179 -7.33 8.26 0.48
C ARG A 179 -6.27 8.31 1.59
N VAL A 180 -5.22 9.09 1.38
CA VAL A 180 -4.24 9.37 2.44
C VAL A 180 -4.69 10.63 3.14
N LEU A 181 -4.80 10.64 4.47
CA LEU A 181 -4.93 11.86 5.26
C LEU A 181 -3.53 12.37 5.64
N ILE A 182 -3.29 13.68 5.50
CA ILE A 182 -2.02 14.32 5.89
C ILE A 182 -2.31 15.45 6.91
N ASP A 183 -1.47 15.57 7.94
CA ASP A 183 -1.63 16.56 9.02
C ASP A 183 -1.10 17.97 8.65
N LYS A 184 -1.35 18.98 9.50
CA LYS A 184 -1.08 20.40 9.17
C LYS A 184 0.37 20.85 9.25
N PRO A 185 1.33 20.10 9.82
CA PRO A 185 2.74 20.28 9.52
C PRO A 185 3.25 19.42 8.35
N GLN A 186 2.43 18.55 7.75
CA GLN A 186 2.84 17.55 6.74
C GLN A 186 3.94 16.61 7.26
N GLU A 187 3.85 16.24 8.54
CA GLU A 187 4.81 15.36 9.21
C GLU A 187 4.26 13.96 9.40
N ASN A 188 2.93 13.82 9.46
CA ASN A 188 2.24 12.57 9.65
C ASN A 188 1.23 12.32 8.53
N ALA A 189 1.06 11.05 8.19
CA ALA A 189 0.06 10.61 7.25
C ALA A 189 -0.63 9.33 7.73
N TYR A 190 -1.88 9.17 7.33
CA TYR A 190 -2.71 8.02 7.65
C TYR A 190 -3.38 7.50 6.38
N LEU A 191 -3.42 6.19 6.23
CA LEU A 191 -4.21 5.53 5.21
C LEU A 191 -4.65 4.15 5.66
N GLU A 192 -5.60 3.60 4.94
CA GLU A 192 -6.10 2.26 5.14
C GLU A 192 -5.81 1.40 3.92
N VAL A 193 -5.42 0.17 4.22
CA VAL A 193 -5.17 -0.87 3.23
C VAL A 193 -6.19 -1.97 3.44
N PHE A 194 -6.91 -2.30 2.39
CA PHE A 194 -7.88 -3.37 2.39
C PHE A 194 -7.34 -4.51 1.52
N ASP A 195 -7.13 -5.65 2.14
CA ASP A 195 -7.05 -6.91 1.41
C ASP A 195 -8.39 -7.65 1.51
N TYR A 196 -8.53 -8.79 0.81
CA TYR A 196 -9.79 -9.52 0.74
C TYR A 196 -10.42 -9.86 2.09
N PHE A 197 -9.63 -9.96 3.16
CA PHE A 197 -10.10 -10.45 4.47
C PHE A 197 -9.89 -9.45 5.60
N ASN A 198 -9.00 -8.47 5.42
CA ASN A 198 -8.56 -7.61 6.50
C ASN A 198 -8.52 -6.16 6.07
N ARG A 199 -8.82 -5.30 7.04
CA ARG A 199 -8.52 -3.88 7.00
C ARG A 199 -7.28 -3.63 7.85
N LYS A 200 -6.37 -2.83 7.33
CA LYS A 200 -5.16 -2.39 8.04
C LYS A 200 -5.12 -0.88 8.07
N LYS A 201 -4.87 -0.33 9.25
CA LYS A 201 -4.58 1.09 9.48
C LYS A 201 -3.08 1.30 9.41
N VAL A 202 -2.63 2.20 8.54
CA VAL A 202 -1.21 2.48 8.30
C VAL A 202 -0.92 3.91 8.71
N PHE A 203 -0.05 4.07 9.70
CA PHE A 203 0.43 5.37 10.18
C PHE A 203 1.84 5.59 9.65
N CYS A 204 2.06 6.76 9.08
CA CYS A 204 3.32 7.14 8.43
C CYS A 204 3.82 8.45 9.00
N PHE A 205 5.13 8.67 8.92
CA PHE A 205 5.73 9.98 9.20
C PHE A 205 6.78 10.32 8.14
N TYR A 206 7.02 11.61 7.94
CA TYR A 206 8.06 12.08 7.02
C TYR A 206 9.44 12.00 7.67
N SER A 207 10.33 11.18 7.10
CA SER A 207 11.69 11.01 7.60
C SER A 207 12.62 12.08 7.04
N ASN A 208 12.93 13.09 7.85
CA ASN A 208 13.89 14.13 7.46
C ASN A 208 15.29 13.61 7.08
N LYS A 209 15.66 12.42 7.60
CA LYS A 209 16.94 11.75 7.33
C LYS A 209 16.96 11.08 5.96
N GLN A 210 15.88 10.39 5.59
CA GLN A 210 15.77 9.65 4.33
C GLN A 210 15.14 10.49 3.20
N LYS A 211 14.51 11.62 3.54
CA LYS A 211 13.75 12.49 2.62
C LYS A 211 12.59 11.77 1.93
N GLU A 212 11.96 10.84 2.64
CA GLU A 212 10.84 10.01 2.18
C GLU A 212 9.85 9.76 3.33
N TRP A 213 8.62 9.40 3.00
CA TRP A 213 7.64 8.92 3.97
C TRP A 213 7.95 7.48 4.39
N VAL A 214 7.85 7.22 5.68
CA VAL A 214 8.12 5.88 6.24
C VAL A 214 6.97 5.43 7.11
N ILE A 215 6.73 4.12 7.11
CA ILE A 215 5.71 3.50 7.95
C ILE A 215 6.18 3.55 9.41
N LYS A 216 5.38 4.19 10.27
CA LYS A 216 5.51 4.15 11.73
C LYS A 216 4.94 2.84 12.28
N GLU A 217 3.72 2.52 11.87
CA GLU A 217 2.93 1.42 12.44
C GLU A 217 1.88 0.91 11.44
N ILE A 218 1.58 -0.39 11.54
CA ILE A 218 0.46 -1.02 10.84
C ILE A 218 -0.38 -1.79 11.86
N ILE A 219 -1.62 -1.34 12.08
CA ILE A 219 -2.59 -1.96 12.98
C ILE A 219 -3.60 -2.76 12.14
N LYS A 220 -3.89 -3.99 12.54
CA LYS A 220 -4.92 -4.83 11.90
C LYS A 220 -6.23 -4.73 12.70
N GLU A 221 -7.35 -4.58 11.99
CA GLU A 221 -8.71 -4.72 12.55
C GLU A 221 -9.30 -6.09 12.18
#